data_AF-A0A380NXI6-F1
#
_entry.id   AF-A0A380NXI6-F1
#
_cell.length_a   1.000
_cell.length_b   1.000
_cell.length_c   1.000
_cell.angle_alpha   90.00
_cell.angle_beta   90.00
_cell.angle_gamma   90.00
#
_symmetry.space_group_name_H-M   'P 1'
#
loop_
_entity.id
_entity.type
_entity.pdbx_description
1 polymer ?
#
loop_
_entity_poly.entity_id
_entity_poly.type
_entity_poly.pdbx_seq_one_letter_code
_entity_poly.pdbx_strand_id
1 'polypeptide(L)'
;MIDDGSTDQSGEIAKAFADQDERVHYYRKDNGGLSDARNFGMQYATGEWINFIDGDDEVTADYLAHLVAAKEKGAEIAIARFFTIQDDEHVDTVTPPAYSGDIFLQDADQALETVLSQKNLK
;
A
#
# COMPACT_ATOMS: atom_id res chain seq x y z
N MET A 1 9.13 0.17 -9.06
CA MET A 1 9.64 1.29 -8.25
C MET A 1 9.80 2.50 -9.14
N ILE A 2 9.26 3.64 -8.71
CA ILE A 2 9.37 4.90 -9.42
C ILE A 2 10.30 5.80 -8.61
N ASP A 3 11.45 6.13 -9.18
CA ASP A 3 12.39 7.10 -8.63
C ASP A 3 12.02 8.50 -9.15
N ASP A 4 11.47 9.32 -8.26
CA ASP A 4 11.01 10.68 -8.55
C ASP A 4 12.14 11.72 -8.41
N GLY A 5 13.29 11.41 -9.00
CA GLY A 5 14.44 12.29 -9.04
C GLY A 5 15.23 12.35 -7.73
N SER A 6 15.40 11.21 -7.05
CA SER A 6 16.24 11.10 -5.86
C SER A 6 17.67 11.60 -6.13
N THR A 7 18.24 12.29 -5.15
CA THR A 7 19.60 12.87 -5.17
C THR A 7 20.58 12.14 -4.25
N ASP A 8 20.09 11.17 -3.49
CA ASP A 8 20.87 10.26 -2.65
C ASP A 8 21.04 8.89 -3.33
N GLN A 9 21.37 7.86 -2.56
CA GLN A 9 21.62 6.51 -3.06
C GLN A 9 20.34 5.71 -3.35
N SER A 10 19.15 6.28 -3.13
CA SER A 10 17.87 5.56 -3.28
C SER A 10 17.70 4.97 -4.69
N GLY A 11 18.06 5.72 -5.72
CA GLY A 11 17.99 5.26 -7.12
C GLY A 11 18.93 4.08 -7.40
N GLU A 12 20.15 4.10 -6.85
CA GLU A 12 21.14 3.03 -6.99
C GLU A 12 20.67 1.74 -6.31
N ILE A 13 20.15 1.86 -5.08
CA ILE A 13 19.61 0.74 -4.31
C ILE A 13 18.41 0.13 -5.05
N ALA A 14 17.44 0.96 -5.45
CA ALA A 14 16.25 0.51 -6.17
C ALA A 14 16.62 -0.20 -7.49
N LYS A 15 17.58 0.34 -8.24
CA LYS A 15 18.06 -0.32 -9.45
C LYS A 15 18.71 -1.67 -9.16
N ALA A 16 19.52 -1.78 -8.11
CA ALA A 16 20.17 -3.03 -7.75
C ALA A 16 19.17 -4.15 -7.39
N PHE A 17 18.03 -3.80 -6.77
CA PHE A 17 16.94 -4.76 -6.52
C PHE A 17 16.25 -5.19 -7.82
N ALA A 18 15.98 -4.25 -8.74
CA ALA A 18 15.39 -4.56 -10.05
C ALA A 18 16.28 -5.46 -10.91
N ASP A 19 17.60 -5.35 -10.77
CA ASP A 19 18.56 -6.20 -11.48
C ASP A 19 18.62 -7.65 -10.92
N GLN A 20 18.06 -7.90 -9.72
CA GLN A 20 18.06 -9.20 -9.03
C GLN A 20 16.73 -9.96 -9.13
N ASP A 21 15.62 -9.27 -9.36
CA ASP A 21 14.27 -9.85 -9.38
C ASP A 21 13.49 -9.33 -10.58
N GLU A 22 13.16 -10.21 -11.53
CA GLU A 22 12.46 -9.86 -12.78
C GLU A 22 11.05 -9.28 -12.56
N ARG A 23 10.47 -9.49 -11.38
CA ARG A 23 9.17 -8.92 -10.99
C ARG A 23 9.28 -7.44 -10.63
N VAL A 24 10.49 -6.97 -10.35
CA VAL A 24 10.76 -5.62 -9.88
C VAL A 24 11.26 -4.77 -11.05
N HIS A 25 10.44 -3.83 -11.50
CA HIS A 25 10.82 -2.88 -12.56
C HIS A 25 11.22 -1.53 -11.96
N TYR A 26 12.32 -0.95 -12.44
CA TYR A 26 12.80 0.38 -12.04
C TYR A 26 12.60 1.39 -13.17
N TYR A 27 12.00 2.53 -12.82
CA TYR A 27 11.86 3.68 -13.73
C TYR A 27 12.24 4.96 -12.98
N ARG A 28 12.96 5.86 -13.66
CA ARG A 28 13.33 7.17 -13.14
C ARG A 28 12.70 8.28 -13.97
N LYS A 29 12.29 9.34 -13.29
CA LYS A 29 11.80 10.59 -13.88
C LYS A 29 12.36 11.80 -13.13
N ASP A 30 12.21 12.99 -13.70
CA ASP A 30 12.49 14.23 -13.00
C ASP A 30 11.48 14.44 -11.86
N ASN A 31 11.89 15.05 -10.74
CA ASN A 31 11.02 15.23 -9.57
C ASN A 31 9.73 15.99 -9.89
N GLY A 32 8.58 15.36 -9.59
CA GLY A 32 7.23 15.93 -9.79
C GLY A 32 6.31 15.79 -8.57
N GLY A 33 6.79 15.16 -7.50
CA GLY A 33 6.03 14.87 -6.29
C GLY A 33 5.28 13.53 -6.35
N LEU A 34 4.81 13.09 -5.18
CA LEU A 34 4.25 11.75 -4.95
C LEU A 34 3.07 11.39 -5.87
N SER A 35 2.13 12.31 -6.07
CA SER A 35 0.98 12.07 -6.95
C SER A 35 1.41 11.87 -8.41
N ASP A 36 2.39 12.64 -8.87
CA ASP A 36 2.93 12.53 -10.22
C ASP A 36 3.70 11.22 -10.40
N ALA A 37 4.50 10.82 -9.40
CA ALA A 37 5.19 9.54 -9.38
C ALA A 37 4.21 8.34 -9.43
N ARG A 38 3.11 8.38 -8.65
CA ARG A 38 2.06 7.35 -8.69
C ARG A 38 1.39 7.31 -10.07
N ASN A 39 1.03 8.46 -10.63
CA ASN A 39 0.43 8.54 -11.97
C ASN A 39 1.35 8.01 -13.06
N PHE A 40 2.64 8.33 -13.00
CA PHE A 40 3.64 7.80 -13.91
C PHE A 40 3.76 6.27 -13.77
N GLY A 41 3.81 5.75 -12.55
CA GLY A 41 3.86 4.31 -12.29
C GLY A 41 2.64 3.55 -12.80
N MET A 42 1.44 4.14 -12.69
CA MET A 42 0.19 3.54 -13.19
C MET A 42 0.23 3.24 -14.69
N GLN A 43 1.01 3.99 -15.48
CA GLN A 43 1.14 3.76 -16.93
C GLN A 43 1.84 2.44 -17.26
N TYR A 44 2.64 1.90 -16.32
CA TYR A 44 3.39 0.65 -16.49
C TYR A 44 2.73 -0.54 -15.77
N ALA A 45 1.69 -0.29 -14.96
CA ALA A 45 0.99 -1.34 -14.24
C ALA A 45 0.11 -2.15 -15.21
N THR A 46 0.34 -3.47 -15.26
CA THR A 46 -0.38 -4.41 -16.15
C THR A 46 -1.20 -5.45 -15.39
N GLY A 47 -1.15 -5.43 -14.06
CA GLY A 47 -1.92 -6.32 -13.21
C GLY A 47 -3.43 -5.99 -13.24
N GLU A 48 -4.25 -6.97 -12.92
CA GLU A 48 -5.70 -6.78 -12.73
C GLU A 48 -6.00 -5.88 -11.52
N TRP A 49 -5.09 -5.86 -10.54
CA TRP A 49 -5.18 -5.07 -9.33
C TRP A 49 -3.97 -4.16 -9.20
N ILE A 50 -4.18 -2.99 -8.60
CA ILE A 50 -3.12 -2.04 -8.29
C ILE A 50 -3.07 -1.79 -6.79
N ASN A 51 -1.85 -1.73 -6.25
CA ASN A 51 -1.61 -1.38 -4.86
C ASN A 51 -0.43 -0.40 -4.77
N PHE A 52 -0.41 0.42 -3.73
CA PHE A 52 0.63 1.37 -3.44
C PHE A 52 1.26 1.02 -2.09
N ILE A 53 2.59 1.01 -2.03
CA ILE A 53 3.38 0.86 -0.80
C ILE A 53 4.37 2.03 -0.81
N ASP A 54 4.38 2.80 0.28
CA ASP A 54 5.29 3.95 0.40
C ASP A 54 6.71 3.46 0.77
N GLY A 55 7.72 4.23 0.39
CA GLY A 55 9.13 3.79 0.47
C GLY A 55 9.71 3.76 1.88
N ASP A 56 8.98 4.31 2.85
CA ASP A 56 9.28 4.38 4.28
C ASP A 56 8.43 3.41 5.12
N ASP A 57 7.61 2.57 4.48
CA ASP A 57 6.78 1.56 5.14
C ASP A 57 7.35 0.14 4.98
N GLU A 58 6.97 -0.75 5.91
CA GLU A 58 7.14 -2.20 5.79
C GLU A 58 5.79 -2.93 5.79
N VAL A 59 5.77 -4.14 5.23
CA VAL A 59 4.57 -4.99 5.15
C VAL A 59 4.86 -6.39 5.67
N THR A 60 3.85 -7.04 6.23
CA THR A 60 3.94 -8.45 6.64
C THR A 60 4.06 -9.37 5.44
N ALA A 61 4.66 -10.54 5.62
CA ALA A 61 4.84 -11.52 4.55
C ALA A 61 3.52 -12.02 3.91
N ASP A 62 2.41 -11.91 4.65
CA ASP A 62 1.05 -12.31 4.24
C ASP A 62 0.16 -11.12 3.81
N TYR A 63 0.69 -9.90 3.78
CA TYR A 63 -0.04 -8.68 3.46
C TYR A 63 -0.83 -8.77 2.14
N LEU A 64 -0.16 -9.16 1.04
CA LEU A 64 -0.83 -9.30 -0.25
C LEU A 64 -1.82 -10.47 -0.28
N ALA A 65 -1.55 -11.55 0.46
CA ALA A 65 -2.45 -12.71 0.52
C ALA A 65 -3.79 -12.33 1.17
N HIS A 66 -3.76 -11.53 2.24
CA HIS A 66 -4.97 -11.02 2.89
C HIS A 66 -5.78 -10.10 1.96
N LEU A 67 -5.13 -9.21 1.21
CA LEU A 67 -5.81 -8.33 0.25
C LEU A 67 -6.44 -9.13 -0.91
N VAL A 68 -5.72 -10.12 -1.44
CA VAL A 68 -6.21 -10.98 -2.54
C VAL A 68 -7.38 -11.87 -2.08
N ALA A 69 -7.39 -12.32 -0.83
CA ALA A 69 -8.52 -13.09 -0.31
C ALA A 69 -9.85 -12.29 -0.30
N ALA A 70 -9.80 -10.95 -0.25
CA ALA A 70 -11.00 -10.11 -0.40
C ALA A 70 -11.52 -10.15 -1.85
N LYS A 71 -10.63 -10.18 -2.84
CA LYS A 71 -11.00 -10.35 -4.27
C LYS A 71 -11.77 -11.65 -4.48
N GLU A 72 -11.33 -12.76 -3.89
CA GLU A 72 -12.00 -14.06 -4.02
C GLU A 72 -13.44 -14.05 -3.51
N LYS A 73 -13.77 -13.09 -2.63
CA LYS A 73 -15.13 -12.88 -2.13
C LYS A 73 -15.92 -11.82 -2.90
N GLY A 74 -15.40 -11.33 -4.02
CA GLY A 74 -16.07 -10.37 -4.91
C GLY A 74 -15.87 -8.90 -4.55
N ALA A 75 -14.87 -8.56 -3.72
CA ALA A 75 -14.54 -7.16 -3.47
C ALA A 75 -13.95 -6.51 -4.73
N GLU A 76 -14.31 -5.24 -4.98
CA GLU A 76 -13.70 -4.40 -6.04
C GLU A 76 -12.56 -3.53 -5.49
N ILE A 77 -12.54 -3.31 -4.18
CA ILE A 77 -11.51 -2.56 -3.44
C ILE A 77 -11.21 -3.34 -2.16
N ALA A 78 -9.92 -3.49 -1.83
CA ALA A 78 -9.45 -4.10 -0.59
C ALA A 78 -8.57 -3.10 0.16
N ILE A 79 -8.81 -2.95 1.46
CA ILE A 79 -8.07 -2.01 2.32
C ILE A 79 -7.49 -2.79 3.49
N ALA A 80 -6.17 -2.68 3.69
CA ALA A 80 -5.49 -3.20 4.86
C ALA A 80 -5.48 -2.14 5.98
N ARG A 81 -5.45 -2.60 7.23
CA ARG A 81 -5.08 -1.74 8.36
C ARG A 81 -3.56 -1.60 8.39
N PHE A 82 -3.08 -0.55 9.05
CA PHE A 82 -1.68 -0.33 9.35
C PHE A 82 -1.50 -0.12 10.85
N PHE A 83 -0.28 -0.33 11.32
CA PHE A 83 0.19 0.08 12.64
C PHE A 83 1.36 1.04 12.44
N THR A 84 1.66 1.85 13.45
CA THR A 84 2.81 2.75 13.41
C THR A 84 4.01 2.04 14.01
N ILE A 85 5.18 2.19 13.39
CA ILE A 85 6.46 1.76 13.96
C ILE A 85 7.18 3.01 14.47
N GLN A 86 7.62 2.97 15.72
CA GLN A 86 8.45 4.02 16.33
C GLN A 86 9.61 3.36 17.06
N ASP A 87 10.84 3.79 16.78
CA ASP A 87 12.06 3.24 17.38
C ASP A 87 12.15 1.69 17.24
N ASP A 88 11.79 1.17 16.06
CA ASP A 88 11.69 -0.27 15.73
C ASP A 88 10.65 -1.05 16.56
N GLU A 89 9.80 -0.36 17.33
CA GLU A 89 8.71 -0.95 18.10
C GLU A 89 7.35 -0.63 17.47
N HIS A 90 6.45 -1.63 17.45
CA HIS A 90 5.08 -1.43 17.01
C HIS A 90 4.31 -0.63 18.08
N VAL A 91 3.83 0.55 17.70
CA VAL A 91 3.00 1.40 18.53
C VAL A 91 1.55 1.28 18.05
N ASP A 92 0.74 0.59 18.86
CA ASP A 92 -0.70 0.44 18.59
C ASP A 92 -1.41 1.79 18.67
N THR A 93 -1.81 2.33 17.52
CA THR A 93 -2.77 3.44 17.45
C THR A 93 -4.19 2.87 17.56
N VAL A 94 -4.68 2.68 18.78
CA VAL A 94 -6.07 2.31 19.12
C VAL A 94 -6.63 1.16 18.26
N THR A 95 -6.29 -0.07 18.65
CA THR A 95 -6.84 -1.29 18.07
C THR A 95 -8.33 -1.42 18.47
N PRO A 96 -9.32 -1.40 17.56
CA PRO A 96 -10.64 -1.95 17.90
C PRO A 96 -10.47 -3.43 18.25
N PRO A 97 -11.26 -3.97 19.19
CA PRO A 97 -11.00 -5.30 19.71
C PRO A 97 -11.15 -6.37 18.61
N ALA A 98 -10.17 -7.29 18.63
CA ALA A 98 -10.10 -8.58 17.94
C ALA A 98 -9.72 -8.56 16.44
N TYR A 99 -8.41 -8.77 16.20
CA TYR A 99 -7.92 -9.48 15.02
C TYR A 99 -8.40 -10.94 15.09
N SER A 100 -9.45 -11.28 14.35
CA SER A 100 -9.88 -12.67 14.13
C SER A 100 -9.44 -13.21 12.75
N GLY A 101 -8.77 -12.40 11.92
CA GLY A 101 -8.53 -12.77 10.52
C GLY A 101 -9.78 -12.64 9.64
N ASP A 102 -10.83 -11.98 10.15
CA ASP A 102 -12.07 -11.81 9.41
C ASP A 102 -11.93 -10.71 8.35
N ILE A 103 -12.00 -11.11 7.08
CA ILE A 103 -12.24 -10.20 5.95
C ILE A 103 -13.66 -9.67 6.10
N PHE A 104 -13.79 -8.38 6.37
CA PHE A 104 -15.07 -7.69 6.42
C PHE A 104 -15.41 -7.12 5.04
N LEU A 105 -16.49 -7.61 4.45
CA LEU A 105 -16.99 -7.11 3.17
C LEU A 105 -18.07 -6.08 3.41
N GLN A 106 -17.99 -4.99 2.65
CA GLN A 106 -18.97 -3.91 2.67
C GLN A 106 -19.44 -3.64 1.25
N ASP A 107 -20.74 -3.38 1.11
CA ASP A 107 -21.23 -2.68 -0.07
C ASP A 107 -20.89 -1.18 0.01
N ALA A 108 -21.21 -0.45 -1.05
CA ALA A 108 -20.89 0.98 -1.15
C ALA A 108 -21.54 1.82 -0.04
N ASP A 109 -22.76 1.47 0.39
CA ASP A 109 -23.49 2.22 1.42
C ASP A 109 -22.87 1.97 2.80
N GLN A 110 -22.56 0.72 3.12
CA GLN A 110 -21.88 0.33 4.36
C GLN A 110 -20.48 0.93 4.47
N ALA A 111 -19.73 0.95 3.37
CA ALA A 111 -18.41 1.56 3.31
C ALA A 111 -18.49 3.08 3.54
N LEU A 112 -19.47 3.75 2.92
CA LEU A 112 -19.72 5.17 3.10
C LEU A 112 -20.07 5.51 4.55
N GLU A 113 -20.98 4.75 5.17
CA GLU A 113 -21.34 4.91 6.59
C GLU A 113 -20.12 4.74 7.51
N THR A 114 -19.24 3.80 7.19
CA THR A 114 -18.02 3.54 7.96
C THR A 114 -17.06 4.73 7.88
N VAL A 115 -16.81 5.25 6.69
CA VAL A 115 -15.94 6.42 6.49
C VAL A 115 -16.52 7.67 7.16
N LEU A 116 -17.84 7.86 7.08
CA LEU A 116 -18.51 9.01 7.69
C LEU A 116 -18.58 8.92 9.21
N SER A 117 -18.76 7.73 9.78
CA SER A 117 -18.82 7.53 11.24
C SER A 117 -17.46 7.69 11.92
N GLN A 118 -16.36 7.34 11.24
CA GLN A 118 -15.00 7.59 11.73
C GLN A 118 -14.66 9.08 11.86
N LYS A 119 -15.33 9.98 11.12
CA LYS A 119 -15.14 11.43 11.28
C LYS A 119 -15.65 11.98 12.61
N ASN A 120 -16.46 11.21 13.35
CA ASN A 120 -16.97 11.58 14.67
C ASN A 120 -16.06 11.12 15.82
N LEU A 121 -14.93 10.47 15.52
CA LEU A 121 -13.85 10.19 16.47
C LEU A 121 -12.84 11.35 16.40
N LYS A 122 -13.21 12.50 16.98
CA LYS A 122 -12.30 13.58 17.30
C LYS A 122 -12.33 13.86 18.80
#